data_AF-A0A8B7RLY0-F1
#
_entry.id   AF-A0A8B7RLY0-F1
#
_cell.length_a   1.000
_cell.length_b   1.000
_cell.length_c   1.000
_cell.angle_alpha   90.00
_cell.angle_beta   90.00
_cell.angle_gamma   90.00
#
_symmetry.space_group_name_H-M   'P 1'
#
loop_
_entity.id
_entity.type
_entity.pdbx_description
1 polymer ?
#
loop_
_entity_poly.entity_id
_entity_poly.type
_entity_poly.pdbx_seq_one_letter_code
_entity_poly.pdbx_strand_id
1 'polypeptide(L)'
;MAVVAPSPRDPGGRKRKCGPGTRLRRCLLSAAQQPPAPAMDCYTANWNPLGDSAFYRKYELYSMDWDLKEELRDCLVAAAPYGGPIALLRNPWRKEKPASVRPVLEIYSASGMPLASLLWKSGPVVSLGWSAEEELLCVQEDGVVLVYGLHGDFRRHFSMGNEVLQNRVLDARIFHTEFGSGVAILTGAHRFTLSANVGDLKLRRMPEVPGLQSAPSCWTTLCQDRVAHILLAVGPDLYLLDHAACSAVTPPGLAPGVSSFLQMAVSFTYRHLALFTDTGYIWMGTASLKEKLCEFNCNIRAPPKQMVWCSRPRSKERAVVVAWERRLMVVGDAPESIQFVLDEDSYLVPELDGVRIFSRSTHEFLHEVPVASEEIFKIASMAPGALLLEAQKEYEKESQKADEYLREIQELGQLTQAVQQCIEAAGHEHQPDMQKSLLRAASFGKCFLDRFPPDSFVRMCQDLRVLNAVRDYHIGIPLTYSQYKQLTIQVLLDRLVLRRLYPLAIQICEYLRLPEVQGVSRILAHWACYKVQQKDVSDEDVARAINQKLGDTPGVSYSDIAARAYGCGRTELAIKVWAPSPPQML
;
A
#
# COMPACT_ATOMS: atom_id res chain seq x y z
N MET A 1 -48.62 -16.73 -55.68
CA MET A 1 -47.64 -15.62 -55.58
C MET A 1 -46.53 -16.05 -54.64
N ALA A 2 -45.31 -15.59 -54.93
CA ALA A 2 -44.02 -15.87 -54.29
C ALA A 2 -43.27 -17.13 -54.79
N VAL A 3 -42.19 -16.85 -55.52
CA VAL A 3 -41.24 -17.72 -56.21
C VAL A 3 -39.87 -17.62 -55.50
N VAL A 4 -39.29 -18.79 -55.16
CA VAL A 4 -37.89 -19.26 -55.22
C VAL A 4 -36.68 -18.27 -55.08
N ALA A 5 -35.86 -18.51 -54.02
CA ALA A 5 -34.37 -18.59 -53.84
C ALA A 5 -33.39 -17.58 -54.52
N PRO A 6 -32.05 -17.49 -54.19
CA PRO A 6 -31.19 -18.36 -53.36
C PRO A 6 -30.11 -17.67 -52.46
N SER A 7 -29.33 -18.50 -51.73
CA SER A 7 -28.15 -18.15 -50.91
C SER A 7 -26.99 -17.50 -51.68
N PRO A 8 -26.01 -16.88 -50.97
CA PRO A 8 -24.63 -17.38 -51.14
C PRO A 8 -23.73 -17.37 -49.87
N ARG A 9 -23.02 -18.49 -49.71
CA ARG A 9 -21.57 -18.68 -49.44
C ARG A 9 -20.84 -17.93 -48.33
N ASP A 10 -20.32 -18.74 -47.41
CA ASP A 10 -19.10 -18.55 -46.61
C ASP A 10 -17.89 -18.10 -47.44
N PRO A 11 -16.99 -17.31 -46.82
CA PRO A 11 -15.57 -17.58 -46.94
C PRO A 11 -14.92 -17.72 -45.55
N GLY A 12 -14.23 -18.85 -45.36
CA GLY A 12 -13.53 -19.20 -44.14
C GLY A 12 -12.48 -18.19 -43.69
N GLY A 13 -12.55 -17.81 -42.42
CA GLY A 13 -11.52 -17.06 -41.70
C GLY A 13 -10.70 -17.97 -40.80
N ARG A 14 -9.42 -18.15 -41.14
CA ARG A 14 -8.39 -18.85 -40.35
C ARG A 14 -8.37 -18.35 -38.89
N LYS A 15 -8.62 -19.23 -37.92
CA LYS A 15 -8.31 -18.99 -36.49
C LYS A 15 -6.80 -18.92 -36.30
N ARG A 16 -6.22 -17.72 -36.30
CA ARG A 16 -4.87 -17.48 -35.72
C ARG A 16 -5.00 -17.44 -34.21
N LYS A 17 -4.43 -18.43 -33.52
CA LYS A 17 -4.17 -18.39 -32.07
C LYS A 17 -3.30 -17.17 -31.78
N CYS A 18 -3.86 -16.17 -31.10
CA CYS A 18 -3.09 -15.06 -30.55
C CYS A 18 -2.47 -15.53 -29.23
N GLY A 19 -1.13 -15.49 -29.14
CA GLY A 19 -0.40 -15.78 -27.92
C GLY A 19 -0.52 -14.67 -26.86
N PRO A 20 0.01 -14.89 -25.63
CA PRO A 20 -0.16 -14.00 -24.49
C PRO A 20 0.44 -12.59 -24.66
N GLY A 21 1.27 -12.35 -25.68
CA GLY A 21 1.97 -11.09 -25.91
C GLY A 21 1.17 -9.98 -26.61
N THR A 22 0.00 -10.29 -27.20
CA THR A 22 -0.76 -9.31 -28.01
C THR A 22 -1.81 -8.52 -27.23
N ARG A 23 -2.11 -8.87 -25.97
CA ARG A 23 -3.05 -8.10 -25.12
C ARG A 23 -2.41 -6.85 -24.51
N LEU A 24 -1.13 -6.90 -24.13
CA LEU A 24 -0.41 -5.75 -23.53
C LEU A 24 -0.15 -4.59 -24.51
N ARG A 25 0.01 -4.87 -25.82
CA ARG A 25 0.17 -3.81 -26.82
C ARG A 25 -1.12 -3.01 -27.08
N ARG A 26 -2.29 -3.53 -26.70
CA ARG A 26 -3.57 -2.82 -26.87
C ARG A 26 -3.85 -1.85 -25.71
N CYS A 27 -3.32 -2.11 -24.51
CA CYS A 27 -3.46 -1.21 -23.35
C CYS A 27 -2.73 0.13 -23.50
N LEU A 28 -1.72 0.23 -24.37
CA LEU A 28 -0.98 1.49 -24.61
C LEU A 28 -1.46 2.27 -25.85
N LEU A 29 -2.41 1.73 -26.62
CA LEU A 29 -2.89 2.34 -27.87
C LEU A 29 -4.43 2.48 -27.94
N SER A 30 -5.19 2.17 -26.88
CA SER A 30 -6.64 2.43 -26.82
C SER A 30 -7.03 3.60 -25.91
N ALA A 31 -6.12 4.55 -25.67
CA ALA A 31 -6.40 5.81 -24.96
C ALA A 31 -7.25 6.81 -25.81
N ALA A 32 -8.15 6.30 -26.65
CA ALA A 32 -9.02 7.10 -27.51
C ALA A 32 -10.34 6.36 -27.74
N GLN A 33 -11.20 6.37 -26.72
CA GLN A 33 -12.67 6.34 -26.78
C GLN A 33 -13.18 6.16 -25.34
N GLN A 34 -13.05 7.20 -24.53
CA GLN A 34 -13.87 7.35 -23.32
C GLN A 34 -15.18 8.03 -23.75
N PRO A 35 -16.34 7.63 -23.17
CA PRO A 35 -17.59 8.38 -23.33
C PRO A 35 -17.40 9.83 -22.83
N PRO A 36 -18.25 10.79 -23.25
CA PRO A 36 -18.15 12.17 -22.80
C PRO A 36 -18.13 12.23 -21.27
N ALA A 37 -17.24 13.08 -20.75
CA ALA A 37 -17.05 13.28 -19.32
C ALA A 37 -18.41 13.56 -18.64
N PRO A 38 -18.70 12.96 -17.48
CA PRO A 38 -19.74 13.53 -16.63
C PRO A 38 -19.35 14.99 -16.36
N ALA A 39 -20.35 15.87 -16.32
CA ALA A 39 -20.15 17.25 -15.92
C ALA A 39 -19.35 17.28 -14.60
N MET A 40 -18.57 18.34 -14.37
CA MET A 40 -17.92 18.65 -13.09
C MET A 40 -18.98 18.93 -12.01
N ASP A 41 -19.82 17.95 -11.71
CA ASP A 41 -20.80 17.99 -10.63
C ASP A 41 -20.00 17.88 -9.32
N CYS A 42 -19.78 19.06 -8.72
CA CYS A 42 -19.16 19.32 -7.42
C CYS A 42 -17.98 18.38 -7.06
N TYR A 43 -16.80 18.66 -7.62
CA TYR A 43 -15.54 17.95 -7.29
C TYR A 43 -15.24 17.90 -5.77
N THR A 44 -15.71 18.89 -5.01
CA THR A 44 -15.57 18.97 -3.54
C THR A 44 -16.69 18.26 -2.78
N ALA A 45 -17.64 17.58 -3.44
CA ALA A 45 -18.81 16.97 -2.79
C ALA A 45 -18.43 15.89 -1.75
N ASN A 46 -17.28 15.25 -1.90
CA ASN A 46 -16.79 14.26 -0.95
C ASN A 46 -15.77 14.82 0.06
N TRP A 47 -15.63 16.15 0.14
CA TRP A 47 -14.76 16.81 1.12
C TRP A 47 -15.55 17.09 2.39
N ASN A 48 -15.03 16.59 3.50
CA ASN A 48 -15.63 16.71 4.81
C ASN A 48 -14.68 17.56 5.67
N PRO A 49 -15.13 18.70 6.22
CA PRO A 49 -14.29 19.51 7.09
C PRO A 49 -14.01 18.76 8.39
N LEU A 50 -12.78 18.91 8.90
CA LEU A 50 -12.40 18.51 10.25
C LEU A 50 -11.83 19.76 10.95
N GLY A 51 -12.70 20.45 11.68
CA GLY A 51 -12.40 21.80 12.18
C GLY A 51 -12.32 22.82 11.04
N ASP A 52 -11.60 23.92 11.29
CA ASP A 52 -11.52 25.07 10.36
C ASP A 52 -10.34 24.98 9.38
N SER A 53 -9.42 24.05 9.61
CA SER A 53 -8.06 24.04 9.06
C SER A 53 -7.77 22.91 8.08
N ALA A 54 -8.63 21.89 8.00
CA ALA A 54 -8.41 20.74 7.14
C ALA A 54 -9.72 20.15 6.58
N PHE A 55 -9.63 19.60 5.38
CA PHE A 55 -10.65 18.76 4.77
C PHE A 55 -10.14 17.33 4.62
N TYR A 56 -11.02 16.35 4.78
CA TYR A 56 -10.73 14.95 4.48
C TYR A 56 -11.66 14.48 3.37
N ARG A 57 -11.13 13.64 2.47
CA ARG A 57 -11.90 13.02 1.40
C ARG A 57 -11.71 11.51 1.41
N LYS A 58 -12.79 10.81 1.06
CA LYS A 58 -12.82 9.37 0.81
C LYS A 58 -13.22 9.12 -0.64
N TYR A 59 -12.50 8.25 -1.32
CA TYR A 59 -12.81 7.87 -2.71
C TYR A 59 -12.42 6.42 -2.98
N GLU A 60 -13.09 5.80 -3.95
CA GLU A 60 -12.81 4.43 -4.38
C GLU A 60 -11.53 4.36 -5.23
N LEU A 61 -10.65 3.42 -4.90
CA LEU A 61 -9.48 3.01 -5.68
C LEU A 61 -9.86 1.91 -6.67
N TYR A 62 -10.53 0.86 -6.17
CA TYR A 62 -10.94 -0.29 -6.95
C TYR A 62 -12.28 -0.84 -6.49
N SER A 63 -13.07 -1.32 -7.46
CA SER A 63 -14.11 -2.31 -7.21
C SER A 63 -13.44 -3.69 -7.19
N MET A 64 -13.57 -4.43 -6.09
CA MET A 64 -12.77 -5.63 -5.85
C MET A 64 -13.11 -6.76 -6.83
N ASP A 65 -12.10 -7.41 -7.41
CA ASP A 65 -12.26 -8.58 -8.31
C ASP A 65 -12.58 -9.87 -7.57
N TRP A 66 -12.31 -9.92 -6.25
CA TRP A 66 -12.51 -11.14 -5.48
C TRP A 66 -13.99 -11.44 -5.26
N ASP A 67 -14.32 -12.72 -5.15
CA ASP A 67 -15.63 -13.18 -4.67
C ASP A 67 -15.43 -13.91 -3.34
N LEU A 68 -15.24 -13.11 -2.29
CA LEU A 68 -15.05 -13.64 -0.95
C LEU A 68 -16.34 -14.32 -0.51
N LYS A 69 -16.32 -15.63 -0.21
CA LYS A 69 -17.50 -16.34 0.28
C LYS A 69 -17.83 -16.04 1.74
N GLU A 70 -16.81 -15.64 2.50
CA GLU A 70 -16.92 -15.33 3.92
C GLU A 70 -16.71 -13.84 4.17
N GLU A 71 -17.17 -13.38 5.34
CA GLU A 71 -16.94 -12.01 5.78
C GLU A 71 -15.51 -11.82 6.26
N LEU A 72 -14.96 -10.61 6.10
CA LEU A 72 -13.60 -10.30 6.55
C LEU A 72 -13.41 -10.53 8.06
N ARG A 73 -14.47 -10.37 8.87
CA ARG A 73 -14.44 -10.63 10.32
C ARG A 73 -14.16 -12.09 10.70
N ASP A 74 -14.38 -13.01 9.77
CA ASP A 74 -14.16 -14.45 9.96
C ASP A 74 -12.75 -14.87 9.51
N CYS A 75 -11.95 -13.95 8.98
CA CYS A 75 -10.60 -14.19 8.49
C CYS A 75 -9.56 -13.52 9.38
N LEU A 76 -8.38 -14.11 9.44
CA LEU A 76 -7.16 -13.36 9.71
C LEU A 76 -6.81 -12.59 8.44
N VAL A 77 -6.60 -11.28 8.57
CA VAL A 77 -6.38 -10.37 7.45
C VAL A 77 -5.07 -9.64 7.66
N ALA A 78 -4.25 -9.56 6.62
CA ALA A 78 -3.06 -8.71 6.60
C ALA A 78 -2.90 -8.05 5.23
N ALA A 79 -2.67 -6.75 5.22
CA ALA A 79 -2.39 -6.00 3.99
C ALA A 79 -1.05 -5.29 4.13
N ALA A 80 -0.20 -5.42 3.11
CA ALA A 80 1.09 -4.76 3.08
C ALA A 80 0.94 -3.25 2.83
N PRO A 81 1.79 -2.40 3.41
CA PRO A 81 1.76 -0.96 3.17
C PRO A 81 2.19 -0.60 1.74
N TYR A 82 2.00 0.66 1.36
CA TYR A 82 2.28 1.23 0.05
C TYR A 82 1.50 0.51 -1.06
N GLY A 83 0.20 0.28 -0.84
CA GLY A 83 -0.66 -0.39 -1.82
C GLY A 83 -0.27 -1.84 -2.12
N GLY A 84 0.38 -2.51 -1.16
CA GLY A 84 0.85 -3.89 -1.33
C GLY A 84 -0.27 -4.94 -1.27
N PRO A 85 0.07 -6.23 -1.36
CA PRO A 85 -0.89 -7.33 -1.41
C PRO A 85 -1.71 -7.49 -0.13
N ILE A 86 -2.81 -8.23 -0.26
CA ILE A 86 -3.72 -8.59 0.83
C ILE A 86 -3.68 -10.11 1.02
N ALA A 87 -3.48 -10.57 2.24
CA ALA A 87 -3.55 -11.98 2.63
C ALA A 87 -4.76 -12.24 3.52
N LEU A 88 -5.49 -13.30 3.22
CA LEU A 88 -6.64 -13.78 3.96
C LEU A 88 -6.39 -15.24 4.36
N LEU A 89 -6.47 -15.53 5.65
CA LEU A 89 -6.50 -16.91 6.16
C LEU A 89 -7.79 -17.09 6.94
N ARG A 90 -8.65 -17.98 6.45
CA ARG A 90 -9.89 -18.34 7.14
C ARG A 90 -9.59 -18.78 8.59
N ASN A 91 -10.27 -18.16 9.55
CA ASN A 91 -10.08 -18.50 10.96
C ASN A 91 -10.87 -19.78 11.30
N PRO A 92 -10.22 -20.92 11.60
CA PRO A 92 -10.93 -22.14 11.94
C PRO A 92 -11.60 -22.07 13.33
N TRP A 93 -11.26 -21.08 14.17
CA TRP A 93 -11.67 -21.03 15.58
C TRP A 93 -12.89 -20.17 15.88
N ARG A 94 -13.38 -19.37 14.91
CA ARG A 94 -14.52 -18.46 15.11
C ARG A 94 -15.90 -19.04 14.78
N LYS A 95 -15.99 -20.28 14.29
CA LYS A 95 -17.27 -20.97 14.07
C LYS A 95 -17.21 -22.41 14.56
N GLU A 96 -18.28 -22.86 15.22
CA GLU A 96 -18.59 -24.25 15.60
C GLU A 96 -18.81 -25.18 14.38
N LYS A 97 -18.19 -24.90 13.22
CA LYS A 97 -18.25 -25.79 12.07
C LYS A 97 -17.23 -26.91 12.26
N PRO A 98 -17.57 -28.16 11.89
CA PRO A 98 -16.72 -29.31 12.14
C PRO A 98 -15.33 -29.10 11.53
N ALA A 99 -14.30 -29.47 12.29
CA ALA A 99 -12.87 -29.33 12.02
C ALA A 99 -12.35 -30.09 10.76
N SER A 100 -13.22 -30.47 9.82
CA SER A 100 -12.87 -31.36 8.70
C SER A 100 -12.31 -30.63 7.47
N VAL A 101 -12.53 -29.32 7.32
CA VAL A 101 -12.02 -28.55 6.18
C VAL A 101 -10.79 -27.75 6.60
N ARG A 102 -9.63 -28.12 6.07
CA ARG A 102 -8.39 -27.36 6.30
C ARG A 102 -8.55 -25.93 5.78
N PRO A 103 -8.08 -24.91 6.52
CA PRO A 103 -8.21 -23.53 6.08
C PRO A 103 -7.36 -23.28 4.82
N VAL A 104 -7.74 -22.28 4.04
CA VAL A 104 -7.03 -21.86 2.84
C VAL A 104 -6.43 -20.49 3.11
N LEU A 105 -5.14 -20.33 2.79
CA LEU A 105 -4.47 -19.04 2.75
C LEU A 105 -4.57 -18.52 1.31
N GLU A 106 -5.16 -17.35 1.15
CA GLU A 106 -5.35 -16.69 -0.13
C GLU A 106 -4.60 -15.34 -0.12
N ILE A 107 -3.93 -15.04 -1.24
CA ILE A 107 -3.18 -13.80 -1.43
C ILE A 107 -3.72 -13.11 -2.67
N TYR A 108 -4.01 -11.82 -2.56
CA TYR A 108 -4.60 -10.99 -3.59
C TYR A 108 -3.78 -9.72 -3.82
N SER A 109 -3.91 -9.11 -5.00
CA SER A 109 -3.50 -7.73 -5.24
C SER A 109 -4.39 -6.77 -4.43
N ALA A 110 -4.05 -5.48 -4.42
CA ALA A 110 -4.95 -4.49 -3.82
C ALA A 110 -6.27 -4.34 -4.59
N SER A 111 -6.33 -4.70 -5.88
CA SER A 111 -7.57 -4.71 -6.68
C SER A 111 -8.43 -5.98 -6.46
N GLY A 112 -8.00 -6.92 -5.61
CA GLY A 112 -8.72 -8.18 -5.37
C GLY A 112 -8.39 -9.29 -6.37
N MET A 113 -7.45 -9.08 -7.29
CA MET A 113 -7.02 -10.13 -8.22
C MET A 113 -6.26 -11.23 -7.47
N PRO A 114 -6.58 -12.52 -7.65
CA PRO A 114 -5.88 -13.61 -6.95
C PRO A 114 -4.43 -13.75 -7.44
N LEU A 115 -3.51 -13.78 -6.48
CA LEU A 115 -2.06 -14.02 -6.69
C LEU A 115 -1.65 -15.43 -6.27
N ALA A 116 -2.18 -15.93 -5.15
CA ALA A 116 -1.93 -17.28 -4.68
C ALA A 116 -3.11 -17.83 -3.86
N SER A 117 -3.28 -19.15 -3.88
CA SER A 117 -4.21 -19.86 -3.01
C SER A 117 -3.57 -21.18 -2.61
N LEU A 118 -3.46 -21.43 -1.31
CA LEU A 118 -2.80 -22.62 -0.78
C LEU A 118 -3.57 -23.20 0.40
N LEU A 119 -3.70 -24.53 0.40
CA LEU A 119 -4.28 -25.25 1.54
C LEU A 119 -3.32 -25.16 2.72
N TRP A 120 -3.79 -24.61 3.84
CA TRP A 120 -3.00 -24.49 5.06
C TRP A 120 -2.81 -25.88 5.68
N LYS A 121 -1.54 -26.29 5.80
CA LYS A 121 -1.15 -27.62 6.32
C LYS A 121 -0.36 -27.53 7.63
N SER A 122 -0.13 -26.32 8.13
CA SER A 122 0.68 -26.06 9.31
C SER A 122 -0.20 -25.84 10.54
N GLY A 123 0.42 -25.69 11.72
CA GLY A 123 -0.28 -25.38 12.96
C GLY A 123 -1.11 -24.08 12.94
N PRO A 124 -1.90 -23.85 14.01
CA PRO A 124 -2.79 -22.70 14.13
C PRO A 124 -2.04 -21.37 14.03
N VAL A 125 -2.61 -20.42 13.30
CA VAL A 125 -2.03 -19.08 13.10
C VAL A 125 -2.70 -18.09 14.05
N VAL A 126 -1.89 -17.32 14.77
CA VAL A 126 -2.34 -16.24 15.65
C VAL A 126 -2.41 -14.92 14.91
N SER A 127 -1.43 -14.64 14.06
CA SER A 127 -1.32 -13.36 13.35
C SER A 127 -0.69 -13.51 11.98
N LEU A 128 -1.13 -12.65 11.06
CA LEU A 128 -0.54 -12.45 9.74
C LEU A 128 0.06 -11.05 9.67
N GLY A 129 1.15 -10.90 8.94
CA GLY A 129 1.68 -9.59 8.60
C GLY A 129 2.64 -9.67 7.43
N TRP A 130 2.85 -8.55 6.77
CA TRP A 130 3.79 -8.46 5.65
C TRP A 130 5.10 -7.84 6.12
N SER A 131 6.22 -8.29 5.57
CA SER A 131 7.48 -7.58 5.68
C SER A 131 7.52 -6.38 4.71
N ALA A 132 8.48 -5.49 4.91
CA ALA A 132 8.76 -4.36 4.03
C ALA A 132 9.18 -4.80 2.61
N GLU A 133 9.66 -6.04 2.49
CA GLU A 133 10.06 -6.72 1.25
C GLU A 133 8.90 -7.52 0.61
N GLU A 134 7.67 -7.39 1.14
CA GLU A 134 6.48 -8.13 0.71
C GLU A 134 6.62 -9.66 0.85
N GLU A 135 7.31 -10.12 1.89
CA GLU A 135 7.22 -11.50 2.38
C GLU A 135 6.08 -11.61 3.41
N LEU A 136 5.20 -12.60 3.26
CA LEU A 136 4.11 -12.85 4.21
C LEU A 136 4.64 -13.65 5.40
N LEU A 137 4.46 -13.10 6.60
CA LEU A 137 4.79 -13.71 7.88
C LEU A 137 3.52 -14.29 8.51
N CYS A 138 3.54 -15.58 8.80
CA CYS A 138 2.46 -16.28 9.50
C CYS A 138 2.95 -16.75 10.88
N VAL A 139 2.52 -16.05 11.94
CA VAL A 139 2.93 -16.36 13.32
C VAL A 139 2.00 -17.41 13.90
N GLN A 140 2.56 -18.54 14.33
CA GLN A 140 1.79 -19.68 14.85
C GLN A 140 1.72 -19.69 16.39
N GLU A 141 0.75 -20.41 16.93
CA GLU A 141 0.56 -20.55 18.38
C GLU A 141 1.78 -21.15 19.10
N ASP A 142 2.54 -22.02 18.44
CA ASP A 142 3.75 -22.65 19.00
C ASP A 142 5.01 -21.75 18.92
N GLY A 143 4.87 -20.54 18.37
CA GLY A 143 5.96 -19.59 18.20
C GLY A 143 6.78 -19.78 16.92
N VAL A 144 6.42 -20.72 16.06
CA VAL A 144 7.01 -20.80 14.71
C VAL A 144 6.43 -19.69 13.83
N VAL A 145 7.29 -19.02 13.09
CA VAL A 145 6.91 -18.03 12.07
C VAL A 145 7.28 -18.60 10.71
N LEU A 146 6.26 -18.81 9.88
CA LEU A 146 6.44 -19.26 8.49
C LEU A 146 6.49 -18.04 7.57
N VAL A 147 7.45 -18.03 6.66
CA VAL A 147 7.65 -16.96 5.68
C VAL A 147 7.30 -17.45 4.29
N TYR A 148 6.35 -16.80 3.64
CA TYR A 148 5.90 -17.11 2.29
C TYR A 148 6.16 -15.95 1.33
N GLY A 149 6.49 -16.26 0.09
CA GLY A 149 6.50 -15.30 -1.00
C GLY A 149 5.09 -14.96 -1.49
N LEU A 150 4.99 -13.91 -2.31
CA LEU A 150 3.74 -13.42 -2.90
C LEU A 150 2.94 -14.50 -3.66
N HIS A 151 3.62 -15.49 -4.24
CA HIS A 151 3.01 -16.55 -5.05
C HIS A 151 2.72 -17.82 -4.22
N GLY A 152 2.71 -17.71 -2.88
CA GLY A 152 2.43 -18.81 -1.97
C GLY A 152 3.59 -19.80 -1.80
N ASP A 153 4.78 -19.48 -2.32
CA ASP A 153 5.98 -20.29 -2.19
C ASP A 153 6.60 -20.13 -0.79
N PHE A 154 6.83 -21.25 -0.11
CA PHE A 154 7.49 -21.25 1.20
C PHE A 154 8.96 -20.83 1.04
N ARG A 155 9.39 -19.84 1.82
CA ARG A 155 10.76 -19.28 1.78
C ARG A 155 11.62 -19.85 2.89
N ARG A 156 11.20 -19.62 4.13
CA ARG A 156 11.91 -20.03 5.34
C ARG A 156 10.95 -20.07 6.52
N HIS A 157 11.42 -20.60 7.64
CA HIS A 157 10.75 -20.46 8.93
C HIS A 157 11.78 -20.12 10.00
N PHE A 158 11.31 -19.57 11.10
CA PHE A 158 12.10 -19.37 12.31
C PHE A 158 11.22 -19.52 13.55
N SER A 159 11.84 -19.65 14.72
CA SER A 159 11.13 -19.75 16.01
C SER A 159 11.34 -18.50 16.84
N MET A 160 10.30 -18.08 17.57
CA MET A 160 10.35 -17.01 18.56
C MET A 160 10.88 -17.45 19.93
N GLY A 161 11.49 -18.63 20.01
CA GLY A 161 12.17 -19.15 21.20
C GLY A 161 11.45 -20.32 21.85
N ASN A 162 12.23 -21.15 22.57
CA ASN A 162 11.73 -22.42 23.13
C ASN A 162 10.68 -22.26 24.23
N GLU A 163 10.67 -21.13 24.95
CA GLU A 163 9.68 -20.87 26.02
C GLU A 163 8.24 -20.71 25.48
N VAL A 164 8.11 -20.40 24.19
CA VAL A 164 6.80 -20.23 23.53
C VAL A 164 6.11 -21.57 23.33
N LEU A 165 6.85 -22.69 23.22
CA LEU A 165 6.28 -24.03 23.05
C LEU A 165 5.37 -24.44 24.22
N GLN A 166 5.70 -23.99 25.44
CA GLN A 166 4.90 -24.31 26.64
C GLN A 166 3.76 -23.31 26.85
N ASN A 167 4.02 -22.02 26.62
CA ASN A 167 3.09 -20.96 26.97
C ASN A 167 2.16 -20.53 25.82
N ARG A 168 2.50 -20.91 24.59
CA ARG A 168 1.88 -20.47 23.34
C ARG A 168 1.92 -18.96 23.11
N VAL A 169 1.77 -18.55 21.87
CA VAL A 169 1.57 -17.14 21.48
C VAL A 169 0.10 -16.78 21.70
N LEU A 170 -0.16 -15.73 22.48
CA LEU A 170 -1.50 -15.14 22.66
C LEU A 170 -1.79 -14.08 21.60
N ASP A 171 -0.81 -13.22 21.31
CA ASP A 171 -0.95 -12.12 20.35
C ASP A 171 0.40 -11.82 19.71
N ALA A 172 0.39 -11.27 18.50
CA ALA A 172 1.59 -10.89 17.77
C ALA A 172 1.38 -9.63 16.94
N ARG A 173 2.45 -8.83 16.81
CA ARG A 173 2.51 -7.62 16.01
C ARG A 173 3.70 -7.68 15.08
N ILE A 174 3.45 -7.52 13.78
CA ILE A 174 4.47 -7.27 12.77
C ILE A 174 4.58 -5.75 12.65
N PHE A 175 5.80 -5.23 12.71
CA PHE A 175 6.06 -3.80 12.65
C PHE A 175 7.25 -3.50 11.75
N HIS A 176 7.32 -2.28 11.24
CA HIS A 176 8.37 -1.86 10.31
C HIS A 176 9.32 -0.88 10.99
N THR A 177 10.62 -1.01 10.74
CA THR A 177 11.65 -0.08 11.21
C THR A 177 12.46 0.42 10.01
N GLU A 178 13.34 1.39 10.23
CA GLU A 178 14.29 1.85 9.20
C GLU A 178 15.18 0.72 8.65
N PHE A 179 15.36 -0.37 9.41
CA PHE A 179 16.26 -1.48 9.07
C PHE A 179 15.56 -2.71 8.50
N GLY A 180 14.24 -2.69 8.38
CA GLY A 180 13.46 -3.84 7.92
C GLY A 180 12.23 -4.08 8.78
N SER A 181 11.77 -5.33 8.84
CA SER A 181 10.54 -5.69 9.55
C SER A 181 10.84 -6.52 10.79
N GLY A 182 10.18 -6.18 11.89
CA GLY A 182 10.27 -6.89 13.16
C GLY A 182 8.98 -7.63 13.50
N VAL A 183 9.09 -8.53 14.47
CA VAL A 183 7.98 -9.31 15.02
C VAL A 183 8.06 -9.25 16.53
N ALA A 184 6.97 -8.86 17.18
CA ALA A 184 6.78 -8.93 18.63
C ALA A 184 5.69 -9.97 18.94
N ILE A 185 5.90 -10.78 19.97
CA ILE A 185 4.90 -11.72 20.47
C ILE A 185 4.65 -11.51 21.96
N LEU A 186 3.41 -11.76 22.37
CA LEU A 186 2.97 -11.92 23.74
C LEU A 186 2.63 -13.40 23.96
N THR A 187 3.17 -14.00 25.02
CA THR A 187 2.96 -15.42 25.35
C THR A 187 1.89 -15.62 26.44
N GLY A 188 1.42 -16.87 26.62
CA GLY A 188 0.50 -17.25 27.70
C GLY A 188 1.03 -17.00 29.12
N ALA A 189 2.35 -16.87 29.28
CA ALA A 189 2.98 -16.46 30.53
C ALA A 189 3.06 -14.92 30.69
N HIS A 190 2.36 -14.18 29.84
CA HIS A 190 2.35 -12.71 29.77
C HIS A 190 3.75 -12.09 29.56
N ARG A 191 4.67 -12.84 28.95
CA ARG A 191 6.00 -12.38 28.59
C ARG A 191 6.07 -11.96 27.13
N PHE A 192 6.83 -10.91 26.87
CA PHE A 192 7.09 -10.42 25.52
C PHE A 192 8.44 -10.89 25.00
N THR A 193 8.47 -11.29 23.72
CA THR A 193 9.69 -11.54 22.95
C THR A 193 9.61 -10.82 21.63
N LEU A 194 10.72 -10.21 21.21
CA LEU A 194 10.80 -9.31 20.07
C LEU A 194 12.02 -9.65 19.20
N SER A 195 11.86 -9.62 17.88
CA SER A 195 12.97 -9.39 16.95
C SER A 195 12.72 -8.09 16.20
N ALA A 196 13.72 -7.21 16.14
CA ALA A 196 13.62 -5.97 15.37
C ALA A 196 13.79 -6.18 13.85
N ASN A 197 14.35 -7.32 13.45
CA ASN A 197 14.57 -7.68 12.05
C ASN A 197 14.35 -9.19 11.84
N VAL A 198 13.52 -9.57 10.86
CA VAL A 198 13.26 -10.97 10.48
C VAL A 198 14.27 -11.53 9.46
N GLY A 199 15.08 -10.68 8.83
CA GLY A 199 16.20 -11.07 7.97
C GLY A 199 17.46 -11.44 8.77
N ASP A 200 17.74 -10.72 9.86
CA ASP A 200 18.80 -10.99 10.83
C ASP A 200 18.17 -11.25 12.21
N LEU A 201 17.74 -12.49 12.42
CA LEU A 201 16.92 -12.85 13.58
C LEU A 201 17.73 -12.77 14.88
N LYS A 202 17.45 -11.74 15.68
CA LYS A 202 18.00 -11.55 17.02
C LYS A 202 16.87 -11.40 18.02
N LEU A 203 16.54 -12.51 18.67
CA LEU A 203 15.48 -12.56 19.67
C LEU A 203 15.91 -11.81 20.93
N ARG A 204 15.03 -10.92 21.40
CA ARG A 204 15.16 -10.17 22.64
C ARG A 204 13.97 -10.46 23.52
N ARG A 205 14.26 -10.93 24.73
CA ARG A 205 13.25 -11.05 25.78
C ARG A 205 13.10 -9.70 26.46
N MET A 206 11.87 -9.23 26.58
CA MET A 206 11.61 -7.98 27.26
C MET A 206 11.54 -8.20 28.78
N PRO A 207 11.87 -7.18 29.60
CA PRO A 207 11.70 -7.23 31.05
C PRO A 207 10.27 -7.59 31.45
N GLU A 208 10.13 -8.27 32.58
CA GLU A 208 8.82 -8.60 33.14
C GLU A 208 8.17 -7.35 33.74
N VAL A 209 6.84 -7.29 33.63
CA VAL A 209 6.03 -6.24 34.25
C VAL A 209 5.73 -6.68 35.68
N PRO A 210 6.16 -5.92 36.71
CA PRO A 210 5.95 -6.31 38.09
C PRO A 210 4.46 -6.55 38.41
N GLY A 211 4.15 -7.73 38.97
CA GLY A 211 2.79 -8.05 39.43
C GLY A 211 1.76 -8.38 38.35
N LEU A 212 2.17 -8.58 37.09
CA LEU A 212 1.25 -8.90 35.99
C LEU A 212 0.63 -10.30 36.14
N GLN A 213 -0.64 -10.36 36.55
CA GLN A 213 -1.38 -11.63 36.75
C GLN A 213 -2.20 -12.07 35.53
N SER A 214 -2.58 -11.14 34.66
CA SER A 214 -3.40 -11.39 33.47
C SER A 214 -2.77 -10.73 32.25
N ALA A 215 -3.22 -11.13 31.05
CA ALA A 215 -2.81 -10.47 29.82
C ALA A 215 -3.13 -8.96 29.87
N PRO A 216 -2.28 -8.10 29.28
CA PRO A 216 -2.55 -6.67 29.19
C PRO A 216 -3.82 -6.40 28.38
N SER A 217 -4.55 -5.34 28.73
CA SER A 217 -5.81 -4.98 28.06
C SER A 217 -5.59 -4.59 26.60
N CYS A 218 -4.49 -3.90 26.32
CA CYS A 218 -3.98 -3.66 24.97
C CYS A 218 -2.48 -3.38 25.01
N TRP A 219 -1.81 -3.56 23.87
CA TRP A 219 -0.39 -3.27 23.71
C TRP A 219 -0.04 -2.96 22.26
N THR A 220 1.10 -2.31 22.06
CA THR A 220 1.63 -1.98 20.74
C THR A 220 3.16 -1.91 20.75
N THR A 221 3.76 -1.91 19.57
CA THR A 221 5.19 -1.71 19.36
C THR A 221 5.47 -0.26 18.98
N LEU A 222 6.46 0.35 19.62
CA LEU A 222 6.97 1.68 19.28
C LEU A 222 8.38 1.55 18.70
N CYS A 223 8.78 2.49 17.84
CA CYS A 223 10.15 2.61 17.37
C CYS A 223 10.64 4.02 17.65
N GLN A 224 11.59 4.15 18.58
CA GLN A 224 12.19 5.43 18.98
C GLN A 224 13.70 5.29 18.89
N ASP A 225 14.37 6.28 18.27
CA ASP A 225 15.82 6.27 18.10
C ASP A 225 16.36 4.95 17.58
N ARG A 226 15.65 4.35 16.61
CA ARG A 226 15.98 3.06 15.96
C ARG A 226 15.87 1.83 16.86
N VAL A 227 15.31 1.98 18.04
CA VAL A 227 15.08 0.90 19.00
C VAL A 227 13.58 0.61 19.09
N ALA A 228 13.23 -0.66 18.93
CA ALA A 228 11.89 -1.14 19.12
C ALA A 228 11.59 -1.36 20.61
N HIS A 229 10.46 -0.83 21.05
CA HIS A 229 9.95 -0.87 22.42
C HIS A 229 8.54 -1.46 22.41
N ILE A 230 8.07 -1.91 23.57
CA ILE A 230 6.69 -2.35 23.75
C ILE A 230 6.00 -1.45 24.76
N LEU A 231 4.87 -0.88 24.36
CA LEU A 231 3.97 -0.17 25.26
C LEU A 231 2.76 -1.06 25.52
N LEU A 232 2.42 -1.25 26.80
CA LEU A 232 1.26 -2.04 27.20
C LEU A 232 0.45 -1.33 28.28
N ALA A 233 -0.83 -1.67 28.35
CA ALA A 233 -1.75 -1.21 29.39
C ALA A 233 -2.16 -2.35 30.32
N VAL A 234 -2.16 -2.06 31.62
CA VAL A 234 -2.63 -2.96 32.68
C VAL A 234 -3.59 -2.17 33.55
N GLY A 235 -4.88 -2.25 33.22
CA GLY A 235 -5.89 -1.36 33.80
C GLY A 235 -5.54 0.11 33.48
N PRO A 236 -5.41 1.00 34.49
CA PRO A 236 -5.13 2.41 34.28
C PRO A 236 -3.64 2.70 34.05
N ASP A 237 -2.75 1.74 34.30
CA ASP A 237 -1.31 1.94 34.24
C ASP A 237 -0.76 1.58 32.85
N LEU A 238 0.18 2.39 32.37
CA LEU A 238 0.95 2.11 31.17
C LEU A 238 2.39 1.77 31.53
N TYR A 239 2.93 0.74 30.85
CA TYR A 239 4.32 0.33 31.00
C TYR A 239 5.02 0.34 29.65
N LEU A 240 6.18 1.00 29.61
CA LEU A 240 7.10 0.97 28.48
C LEU A 240 8.22 -0.02 28.78
N LEU A 241 8.30 -1.06 27.95
CA LEU A 241 9.38 -2.04 27.99
C LEU A 241 10.43 -1.67 26.95
N ASP A 242 11.63 -1.40 27.45
CA ASP A 242 12.84 -1.34 26.64
C ASP A 242 13.66 -2.64 26.79
N HIS A 243 14.86 -2.70 26.21
CA HIS A 243 15.70 -3.90 26.25
C HIS A 243 16.21 -4.29 27.66
N ALA A 244 16.21 -3.37 28.62
CA ALA A 244 16.82 -3.51 29.94
C ALA A 244 15.86 -3.24 31.11
N ALA A 245 14.85 -2.39 30.91
CA ALA A 245 13.96 -1.91 31.95
C ALA A 245 12.47 -1.94 31.56
N CYS A 246 11.65 -2.11 32.59
CA CYS A 246 10.21 -1.86 32.55
C CYS A 246 9.95 -0.54 33.29
N SER A 247 9.48 0.47 32.57
CA SER A 247 9.22 1.81 33.12
C SER A 247 7.73 2.12 33.11
N ALA A 248 7.17 2.50 34.25
CA ALA A 248 5.81 3.05 34.30
C ALA A 248 5.80 4.43 33.62
N VAL A 249 4.80 4.68 32.78
CA VAL A 249 4.63 5.93 32.02
C VAL A 249 3.21 6.46 32.18
N THR A 250 3.05 7.78 32.20
CA THR A 250 1.74 8.41 32.37
C THR A 250 1.52 9.42 31.24
N PRO A 251 0.45 9.27 30.44
CA PRO A 251 0.11 10.26 29.43
C PRO A 251 -0.30 11.58 30.09
N PRO A 252 0.19 12.73 29.61
CA PRO A 252 -0.22 14.03 30.13
C PRO A 252 -1.68 14.32 29.81
N GLY A 253 -2.40 14.88 30.79
CA GLY A 253 -3.73 15.42 30.59
C GLY A 253 -4.80 14.40 30.22
N LEU A 254 -4.75 13.19 30.77
CA LEU A 254 -5.84 12.21 30.63
C LEU A 254 -7.14 12.71 31.29
N ALA A 255 -8.28 12.41 30.66
CA ALA A 255 -9.59 12.60 31.26
C ALA A 255 -9.72 11.87 32.63
N PRO A 256 -10.45 12.45 33.59
CA PRO A 256 -10.69 11.81 34.87
C PRO A 256 -11.55 10.55 34.71
N GLY A 257 -11.32 9.55 35.58
CA GLY A 257 -12.13 8.34 35.63
C GLY A 257 -11.77 7.25 34.62
N VAL A 258 -10.68 7.41 33.85
CA VAL A 258 -10.13 6.33 33.02
C VAL A 258 -9.67 5.18 33.92
N SER A 259 -10.24 4.00 33.72
CA SER A 259 -9.88 2.80 34.48
C SER A 259 -9.14 1.76 33.65
N SER A 260 -9.28 1.83 32.32
CA SER A 260 -8.55 0.96 31.41
C SER A 260 -8.36 1.58 30.04
N PHE A 261 -7.21 1.31 29.42
CA PHE A 261 -7.02 1.50 27.99
C PHE A 261 -7.45 0.23 27.25
N LEU A 262 -8.23 0.37 26.19
CA LEU A 262 -8.78 -0.77 25.43
C LEU A 262 -8.13 -0.92 24.06
N GLN A 263 -7.57 0.16 23.48
CA GLN A 263 -6.86 0.08 22.21
C GLN A 263 -5.77 1.15 22.08
N MET A 264 -4.70 0.80 21.37
CA MET A 264 -3.60 1.71 21.04
C MET A 264 -3.39 1.75 19.53
N ALA A 265 -3.04 2.92 19.00
CA ALA A 265 -2.64 3.08 17.60
C ALA A 265 -1.41 3.97 17.48
N VAL A 266 -0.46 3.54 16.66
CA VAL A 266 0.81 4.24 16.45
C VAL A 266 0.83 4.78 15.04
N SER A 267 1.32 6.00 14.84
CA SER A 267 1.37 6.59 13.50
C SER A 267 2.37 5.85 12.61
N PHE A 268 2.18 5.93 11.29
CA PHE A 268 3.02 5.24 10.30
C PHE A 268 4.52 5.55 10.45
N THR A 269 4.86 6.72 11.02
CA THR A 269 6.23 7.18 11.27
C THR A 269 6.70 7.02 12.72
N TYR A 270 5.91 6.35 13.58
CA TYR A 270 6.15 6.18 15.02
C TYR A 270 6.27 7.47 15.85
N ARG A 271 5.80 8.60 15.31
CA ARG A 271 5.88 9.90 16.00
C ARG A 271 4.73 10.16 16.96
N HIS A 272 3.58 9.54 16.71
CA HIS A 272 2.34 9.80 17.44
C HIS A 272 1.70 8.52 17.94
N LEU A 273 0.99 8.63 19.05
CA LEU A 273 0.30 7.55 19.75
C LEU A 273 -1.12 8.01 20.09
N ALA A 274 -2.08 7.14 19.81
CA ALA A 274 -3.46 7.32 20.20
C ALA A 274 -3.88 6.20 21.15
N LEU A 275 -4.62 6.55 22.19
CA LEU A 275 -5.10 5.66 23.25
C LEU A 275 -6.61 5.78 23.36
N PHE A 276 -7.33 4.66 23.19
CA PHE A 276 -8.76 4.59 23.42
C PHE A 276 -9.04 4.06 24.83
N THR A 277 -9.88 4.76 25.58
CA THR A 277 -10.19 4.44 26.98
C THR A 277 -11.56 3.78 27.13
N ASP A 278 -11.77 3.11 28.26
CA ASP A 278 -13.06 2.55 28.68
C ASP A 278 -14.17 3.60 28.89
N THR A 279 -13.78 4.86 29.08
CA THR A 279 -14.70 5.99 29.19
C THR A 279 -15.19 6.50 27.83
N GLY A 280 -14.65 6.01 26.71
CA GLY A 280 -14.98 6.46 25.35
C GLY A 280 -14.18 7.68 24.88
N TYR A 281 -13.04 7.96 25.53
CA TYR A 281 -12.13 9.01 25.11
C TYR A 281 -11.02 8.45 24.22
N ILE A 282 -10.60 9.25 23.25
CA ILE A 282 -9.42 9.04 22.42
C ILE A 282 -8.41 10.11 22.82
N TRP A 283 -7.37 9.71 23.54
CA TRP A 283 -6.23 10.57 23.82
C TRP A 283 -5.24 10.48 22.66
N MET A 284 -4.74 11.61 22.17
CA MET A 284 -3.73 11.70 21.11
C MET A 284 -2.53 12.50 21.60
N GLY A 285 -1.33 11.97 21.35
CA GLY A 285 -0.09 12.63 21.76
C GLY A 285 1.13 12.16 20.99
N THR A 286 2.29 12.63 21.43
CA THR A 286 3.57 12.11 20.95
C THR A 286 3.80 10.68 21.42
N ALA A 287 4.47 9.87 20.61
CA ALA A 287 4.77 8.47 20.97
C ALA A 287 5.70 8.34 22.19
N SER A 288 6.41 9.41 22.55
CA SER A 288 7.20 9.50 23.78
C SER A 288 6.36 9.75 25.04
N LEU A 289 5.04 9.95 24.89
CA LEU A 289 4.11 10.28 25.97
C LEU A 289 4.48 11.58 26.71
N LYS A 290 5.26 12.48 26.08
CA LYS A 290 5.70 13.75 26.71
C LYS A 290 4.75 14.92 26.43
N GLU A 291 4.00 14.84 25.35
CA GLU A 291 3.14 15.92 24.87
C GLU A 291 1.78 15.36 24.47
N LYS A 292 0.72 15.94 25.03
CA LYS A 292 -0.67 15.74 24.59
C LYS A 292 -0.91 16.67 23.40
N LEU A 293 -1.41 16.11 22.31
CA LEU A 293 -1.86 16.87 21.17
C LEU A 293 -3.32 17.28 21.39
N CYS A 294 -4.19 16.30 21.60
CA CYS A 294 -5.62 16.53 21.82
C CYS A 294 -6.28 15.33 22.50
N GLU A 295 -7.54 15.50 22.88
CA GLU A 295 -8.36 14.43 23.43
C GLU A 295 -9.81 14.63 23.00
N PHE A 296 -10.46 13.54 22.60
CA PHE A 296 -11.78 13.58 21.99
C PHE A 296 -12.70 12.54 22.63
N ASN A 297 -13.92 12.92 22.97
CA ASN A 297 -14.94 12.00 23.46
C ASN A 297 -15.80 11.50 22.29
N CYS A 298 -15.69 10.22 21.94
CA CYS A 298 -16.47 9.66 20.84
C CYS A 298 -17.91 9.30 21.23
N ASN A 299 -18.28 9.42 22.50
CA ASN A 299 -19.55 8.99 23.08
C ASN A 299 -19.87 7.50 22.86
N ILE A 300 -18.85 6.69 22.56
CA ILE A 300 -18.94 5.24 22.37
C ILE A 300 -17.94 4.58 23.32
N ARG A 301 -18.42 3.77 24.26
CA ARG A 301 -17.54 3.05 25.21
C ARG A 301 -17.14 1.66 24.72
N ALA A 302 -17.84 1.13 23.71
CA ALA A 302 -17.50 -0.16 23.12
C ALA A 302 -16.12 -0.07 22.44
N PRO A 303 -15.22 -1.05 22.67
CA PRO A 303 -13.90 -1.04 22.04
C PRO A 303 -14.02 -1.06 20.51
N PRO A 304 -13.21 -0.28 19.79
CA PRO A 304 -13.22 -0.30 18.34
C PRO A 304 -12.72 -1.64 17.77
N LYS A 305 -13.11 -1.94 16.53
CA LYS A 305 -12.53 -3.06 15.78
C LYS A 305 -11.10 -2.73 15.36
N GLN A 306 -10.89 -1.51 14.85
CA GLN A 306 -9.58 -0.99 14.45
C GLN A 306 -9.47 0.50 14.76
N MET A 307 -8.26 0.94 15.09
CA MET A 307 -7.91 2.34 15.29
C MET A 307 -6.55 2.55 14.62
N VAL A 308 -6.48 3.50 13.70
CA VAL A 308 -5.27 3.77 12.89
C VAL A 308 -5.10 5.26 12.68
N TRP A 309 -3.87 5.73 12.53
CA TRP A 309 -3.62 7.13 12.21
C TRP A 309 -3.89 7.43 10.73
N CYS A 310 -4.48 8.59 10.48
CA CYS A 310 -4.66 9.18 9.15
C CYS A 310 -4.04 10.58 9.19
N SER A 311 -2.75 10.67 8.91
CA SER A 311 -2.04 11.94 8.97
C SER A 311 -1.04 12.03 7.83
N ARG A 312 -1.01 13.16 7.14
CA ARG A 312 0.03 13.42 6.14
C ARG A 312 1.28 14.01 6.80
N PRO A 313 2.47 13.81 6.21
CA PRO A 313 3.65 14.56 6.61
C PRO A 313 3.37 16.07 6.55
N ARG A 314 3.67 16.79 7.64
CA ARG A 314 3.44 18.25 7.79
C ARG A 314 1.97 18.68 7.83
N SER A 315 1.04 17.75 8.04
CA SER A 315 -0.34 18.11 8.35
C SER A 315 -0.42 19.03 9.58
N LYS A 316 -1.32 20.00 9.51
CA LYS A 316 -1.69 20.84 10.67
C LYS A 316 -2.66 20.10 11.59
N GLU A 317 -3.55 19.30 11.00
CA GLU A 317 -4.59 18.52 11.71
C GLU A 317 -4.29 17.04 11.63
N ARG A 318 -3.70 16.50 12.69
CA ARG A 318 -3.43 15.06 12.78
C ARG A 318 -4.73 14.37 13.17
N ALA A 319 -5.13 13.35 12.40
CA ALA A 319 -6.33 12.60 12.70
C ALA A 319 -6.07 11.12 12.98
N VAL A 320 -6.98 10.53 13.72
CA VAL A 320 -7.11 9.10 13.95
C VAL A 320 -8.44 8.65 13.36
N VAL A 321 -8.39 7.52 12.65
CA VAL A 321 -9.57 6.86 12.09
C VAL A 321 -9.90 5.67 12.98
N VAL A 322 -11.15 5.65 13.45
CA VAL A 322 -11.66 4.63 14.36
C VAL A 322 -12.82 3.91 13.70
N ALA A 323 -12.72 2.59 13.59
CA ALA A 323 -13.74 1.73 12.97
C ALA A 323 -14.42 0.85 14.01
N TRP A 324 -15.75 0.88 13.98
CA TRP A 324 -16.64 -0.13 14.55
C TRP A 324 -17.32 -0.90 13.42
N GLU A 325 -18.28 -1.75 13.76
CA GLU A 325 -18.92 -2.66 12.80
C GLU A 325 -19.59 -1.97 11.61
N ARG A 326 -20.28 -0.84 11.83
CA ARG A 326 -21.01 -0.10 10.79
C ARG A 326 -20.70 1.39 10.76
N ARG A 327 -19.67 1.82 11.49
CA ARG A 327 -19.37 3.23 11.70
C ARG A 327 -17.87 3.44 11.63
N LEU A 328 -17.47 4.43 10.84
CA LEU A 328 -16.11 4.92 10.75
C LEU A 328 -16.10 6.37 11.21
N MET A 329 -15.17 6.74 12.07
CA MET A 329 -15.04 8.09 12.60
C MET A 329 -13.64 8.62 12.34
N VAL A 330 -13.52 9.84 11.84
CA VAL A 330 -12.25 10.57 11.73
C VAL A 330 -12.24 11.63 12.82
N VAL A 331 -11.24 11.55 13.68
CA VAL A 331 -11.14 12.36 14.89
C VAL A 331 -9.82 13.12 14.86
N GLY A 332 -9.88 14.44 15.04
CA GLY A 332 -8.71 15.32 15.10
C GLY A 332 -8.70 16.14 16.39
N ASP A 333 -8.08 17.33 16.36
CA ASP A 333 -8.12 18.29 17.47
C ASP A 333 -9.45 19.06 17.55
N ALA A 334 -10.24 19.03 16.46
CA ALA A 334 -11.55 19.65 16.41
C ALA A 334 -12.57 18.98 17.36
N PRO A 335 -13.54 19.75 17.92
CA PRO A 335 -14.61 19.21 18.75
C PRO A 335 -15.60 18.33 17.99
N GLU A 336 -15.62 18.44 16.66
CA GLU A 336 -16.45 17.65 15.77
C GLU A 336 -15.63 16.57 15.06
N SER A 337 -16.27 15.43 14.79
CA SER A 337 -15.70 14.32 14.04
C SER A 337 -16.39 14.15 12.70
N ILE A 338 -15.68 13.68 11.69
CA ILE A 338 -16.30 13.20 10.46
C ILE A 338 -16.80 11.77 10.69
N GLN A 339 -18.06 11.49 10.32
CA GLN A 339 -18.65 10.16 10.46
C GLN A 339 -19.05 9.59 9.10
N PHE A 340 -18.65 8.36 8.84
CA PHE A 340 -19.10 7.58 7.70
C PHE A 340 -19.85 6.34 8.19
N VAL A 341 -20.93 6.00 7.49
CA VAL A 341 -21.61 4.71 7.65
C VAL A 341 -20.90 3.69 6.76
N LEU A 342 -20.61 2.52 7.30
CA LEU A 342 -20.06 1.40 6.56
C LEU A 342 -21.19 0.43 6.20
N ASP A 343 -21.34 0.15 4.92
CA ASP A 343 -22.34 -0.79 4.40
C ASP A 343 -21.90 -2.24 4.59
N GLU A 344 -20.59 -2.49 4.57
CA GLU A 344 -19.97 -3.80 4.72
C GLU A 344 -18.87 -3.80 5.79
N ASP A 345 -18.52 -4.99 6.27
CA ASP A 345 -17.29 -5.14 7.06
C ASP A 345 -16.08 -4.67 6.27
N SER A 346 -15.31 -3.82 6.92
CA SER A 346 -14.16 -3.16 6.33
C SER A 346 -12.92 -3.40 7.16
N TYR A 347 -11.77 -3.42 6.50
CA TYR A 347 -10.46 -3.52 7.13
C TYR A 347 -9.64 -2.26 6.84
N LEU A 348 -9.10 -1.65 7.89
CA LEU A 348 -8.26 -0.46 7.81
C LEU A 348 -6.78 -0.82 7.67
N VAL A 349 -6.10 -0.16 6.75
CA VAL A 349 -4.65 -0.26 6.56
C VAL A 349 -4.04 1.13 6.66
N PRO A 350 -3.20 1.40 7.68
CA PRO A 350 -2.52 2.68 7.78
C PRO A 350 -1.48 2.81 6.65
N GLU A 351 -1.47 3.97 6.01
CA GLU A 351 -0.49 4.35 5.00
C GLU A 351 0.26 5.62 5.43
N LEU A 352 1.31 5.98 4.69
CA LEU A 352 2.14 7.17 4.97
C LEU A 352 1.32 8.47 5.04
N ASP A 353 0.29 8.57 4.21
CA ASP A 353 -0.45 9.79 3.91
C ASP A 353 -1.97 9.60 3.94
N GLY A 354 -2.44 8.51 4.53
CA GLY A 354 -3.88 8.23 4.63
C GLY A 354 -4.15 6.83 5.15
N VAL A 355 -5.36 6.34 4.88
CA VAL A 355 -5.83 5.02 5.29
C VAL A 355 -6.51 4.36 4.10
N ARG A 356 -6.06 3.15 3.76
CA ARG A 356 -6.81 2.28 2.85
C ARG A 356 -7.88 1.53 3.63
N ILE A 357 -9.05 1.43 3.03
CA ILE A 357 -10.22 0.79 3.60
C ILE A 357 -10.74 -0.19 2.57
N PHE A 358 -10.70 -1.48 2.84
CA PHE A 358 -11.26 -2.46 1.89
C PHE A 358 -12.33 -3.33 2.54
N SER A 359 -13.34 -3.64 1.75
CA SER A 359 -14.48 -4.49 2.07
C SER A 359 -14.54 -5.68 1.12
N ARG A 360 -15.69 -6.36 1.00
CA ARG A 360 -15.86 -7.42 0.00
C ARG A 360 -16.02 -6.84 -1.40
N SER A 361 -16.59 -5.65 -1.52
CA SER A 361 -16.91 -5.02 -2.80
C SER A 361 -15.97 -3.89 -3.22
N THR A 362 -15.38 -3.14 -2.29
CA THR A 362 -14.62 -1.92 -2.62
C THR A 362 -13.29 -1.83 -1.89
N HIS A 363 -12.38 -1.06 -2.47
CA HIS A 363 -11.15 -0.60 -1.84
C HIS A 363 -11.09 0.91 -1.98
N GLU A 364 -11.16 1.62 -0.87
CA GLU A 364 -11.21 3.07 -0.79
C GLU A 364 -9.93 3.64 -0.17
N PHE A 365 -9.68 4.92 -0.42
CA PHE A 365 -8.65 5.69 0.25
C PHE A 365 -9.25 6.89 0.95
N LEU A 366 -9.00 7.00 2.25
CA LEU A 366 -9.35 8.13 3.09
C LEU A 366 -8.09 8.91 3.45
N HIS A 367 -8.05 10.20 3.12
CA HIS A 367 -6.92 11.05 3.47
C HIS A 367 -7.34 12.51 3.64
N GLU A 368 -6.49 13.26 4.32
CA GLU A 368 -6.56 14.72 4.37
C GLU A 368 -6.26 15.29 2.98
N VAL A 369 -7.12 16.18 2.49
CA VAL A 369 -6.97 16.87 1.21
C VAL A 369 -5.65 17.64 1.19
N PRO A 370 -4.78 17.41 0.18
CA PRO A 370 -3.52 18.13 0.07
C PRO A 370 -3.71 19.63 -0.14
N VAL A 371 -2.85 20.45 0.47
CA VAL A 371 -2.94 21.92 0.44
C VAL A 371 -3.01 22.44 -0.99
N ALA A 372 -2.18 21.93 -1.91
CA ALA A 372 -2.23 22.33 -3.32
C ALA A 372 -3.58 22.02 -3.98
N SER A 373 -4.21 20.88 -3.65
CA SER A 373 -5.56 20.55 -4.12
C SER A 373 -6.62 21.42 -3.44
N GLU A 374 -6.51 21.68 -2.14
CA GLU A 374 -7.42 22.58 -1.41
C GLU A 374 -7.40 23.99 -2.00
N GLU A 375 -6.21 24.57 -2.16
CA GLU A 375 -6.04 25.91 -2.72
C GLU A 375 -6.65 26.03 -4.12
N ILE A 376 -6.62 24.97 -4.93
CA ILE A 376 -7.16 25.03 -6.30
C ILE A 376 -8.67 24.77 -6.34
N PHE A 377 -9.17 23.78 -5.59
CA PHE A 377 -10.53 23.28 -5.77
C PHE A 377 -11.52 23.72 -4.69
N LYS A 378 -11.07 24.31 -3.58
CA LYS A 378 -11.96 24.86 -2.56
C LYS A 378 -12.93 25.85 -3.20
N ILE A 379 -14.20 25.75 -2.79
CA ILE A 379 -15.27 26.60 -3.33
C ILE A 379 -14.91 28.06 -3.10
N ALA A 380 -15.06 28.88 -4.15
CA ALA A 380 -14.71 30.30 -4.16
C ALA A 380 -13.24 30.58 -3.80
N SER A 381 -12.32 29.65 -4.11
CA SER A 381 -10.89 29.91 -3.96
C SER A 381 -10.41 30.98 -4.94
N MET A 382 -9.67 31.95 -4.41
CA MET A 382 -8.96 32.99 -5.15
C MET A 382 -7.44 32.72 -5.17
N ALA A 383 -7.02 31.48 -4.89
CA ALA A 383 -5.60 31.14 -4.94
C ALA A 383 -5.06 31.24 -6.38
N PRO A 384 -3.77 31.56 -6.57
CA PRO A 384 -3.20 31.74 -7.91
C PRO A 384 -3.42 30.53 -8.83
N GLY A 385 -3.26 29.31 -8.31
CA GLY A 385 -3.52 28.07 -9.05
C GLY A 385 -4.98 27.88 -9.43
N ALA A 386 -5.92 28.29 -8.58
CA ALA A 386 -7.37 28.24 -8.87
C ALA A 386 -7.71 29.17 -10.03
N LEU A 387 -7.23 30.42 -9.96
CA LEU A 387 -7.41 31.42 -11.03
C LEU A 387 -6.78 30.95 -12.34
N LEU A 388 -5.59 30.33 -12.30
CA LEU A 388 -4.93 29.80 -13.50
C LEU A 388 -5.71 28.64 -14.12
N LEU A 389 -6.31 27.78 -13.29
CA LEU A 389 -7.16 26.70 -13.76
C LEU A 389 -8.42 27.24 -14.44
N GLU A 390 -9.08 28.26 -13.86
CA GLU A 390 -10.23 28.92 -14.48
C GLU A 390 -9.85 29.68 -15.76
N ALA A 391 -8.70 30.36 -15.77
CA ALA A 391 -8.16 31.00 -16.96
C ALA A 391 -7.98 29.99 -18.11
N GLN A 392 -7.44 28.80 -17.81
CA GLN A 392 -7.26 27.74 -18.80
C GLN A 392 -8.60 27.17 -19.30
N LYS A 393 -9.60 27.01 -18.43
CA LYS A 393 -10.95 26.58 -18.84
C LYS A 393 -11.65 27.62 -19.72
N GLU A 394 -11.55 28.90 -19.37
CA GLU A 394 -12.12 29.98 -20.18
C GLU A 394 -11.37 30.13 -21.52
N TYR A 395 -10.07 29.85 -21.55
CA TYR A 395 -9.30 29.80 -22.79
C TYR A 395 -9.78 28.68 -23.72
N GLU A 396 -10.07 27.48 -23.20
CA GLU A 396 -10.68 26.39 -23.98
C GLU A 396 -12.06 26.74 -24.55
N LYS A 397 -12.77 27.70 -23.93
CA LYS A 397 -14.07 28.23 -24.40
C LYS A 397 -13.93 29.45 -25.32
N GLU A 398 -12.70 29.86 -25.66
CA GLU A 398 -12.42 31.07 -26.45
C GLU A 398 -12.99 32.36 -25.82
N SER A 399 -13.03 32.41 -24.49
CA SER A 399 -13.61 33.51 -23.70
C SER A 399 -12.54 34.55 -23.34
N GLN A 400 -12.90 35.85 -23.44
CA GLN A 400 -12.00 36.95 -23.06
C GLN A 400 -11.66 36.94 -21.56
N LYS A 401 -12.49 36.29 -20.73
CA LYS A 401 -12.26 36.12 -19.29
C LYS A 401 -10.95 35.41 -18.96
N ALA A 402 -10.43 34.59 -19.89
CA ALA A 402 -9.14 33.95 -19.73
C ALA A 402 -8.00 34.98 -19.55
N ASP A 403 -8.04 36.07 -20.31
CA ASP A 403 -7.06 37.16 -20.23
C ASP A 403 -7.25 38.00 -18.96
N GLU A 404 -8.50 38.20 -18.52
CA GLU A 404 -8.81 38.88 -17.25
C GLU A 404 -8.16 38.15 -16.05
N TYR A 405 -8.40 36.85 -15.91
CA TYR A 405 -7.80 36.05 -14.85
C TYR A 405 -6.27 36.00 -14.95
N LEU A 406 -5.73 35.88 -16.16
CA LEU A 406 -4.28 35.83 -16.34
C LEU A 406 -3.61 37.15 -15.93
N ARG A 407 -4.20 38.29 -16.31
CA ARG A 407 -3.72 39.62 -15.92
C ARG A 407 -3.77 39.79 -14.41
N GLU A 408 -4.84 39.36 -13.74
CA GLU A 408 -4.96 39.42 -12.28
C GLU A 408 -3.79 38.68 -11.60
N ILE A 409 -3.47 37.47 -12.06
CA ILE A 409 -2.36 36.67 -11.52
C ILE A 409 -0.99 37.33 -11.81
N GLN A 410 -0.83 37.95 -12.99
CA GLN A 410 0.40 38.62 -13.40
C GLN A 410 0.65 39.93 -12.66
N GLU A 411 -0.38 40.75 -12.46
CA GLU A 411 -0.32 42.00 -11.71
C GLU A 411 0.12 41.78 -10.26
N LEU A 412 -0.30 40.64 -9.68
CA LEU A 412 0.14 40.20 -8.35
C LEU A 412 1.52 39.53 -8.34
N GLY A 413 2.14 39.31 -9.51
CA GLY A 413 3.43 38.63 -9.63
C GLY A 413 3.41 37.15 -9.23
N GLN A 414 2.23 36.52 -9.21
CA GLN A 414 2.01 35.18 -8.64
C GLN A 414 1.95 34.05 -9.67
N LEU A 415 2.19 34.34 -10.96
CA LEU A 415 2.06 33.35 -12.03
C LEU A 415 2.98 32.13 -11.84
N THR A 416 4.21 32.32 -11.35
CA THR A 416 5.12 31.21 -11.04
C THR A 416 4.56 30.30 -9.95
N GLN A 417 3.95 30.88 -8.91
CA GLN A 417 3.30 30.13 -7.84
C GLN A 417 2.08 29.37 -8.37
N ALA A 418 1.25 30.01 -9.21
CA ALA A 418 0.08 29.38 -9.82
C ALA A 418 0.45 28.13 -10.62
N VAL A 419 1.47 28.24 -11.47
CA VAL A 419 1.98 27.09 -12.25
C VAL A 419 2.47 25.97 -11.33
N GLN A 420 3.22 26.30 -10.28
CA GLN A 420 3.74 25.31 -9.34
C GLN A 420 2.62 24.63 -8.51
N GLN A 421 1.60 25.38 -8.07
CA GLN A 421 0.42 24.83 -7.39
C GLN A 421 -0.32 23.83 -8.28
N CYS A 422 -0.56 24.16 -9.56
CA CYS A 422 -1.20 23.25 -10.50
C CYS A 422 -0.38 21.97 -10.74
N ILE A 423 0.95 22.08 -10.84
CA ILE A 423 1.84 20.91 -10.97
C ILE A 423 1.75 20.03 -9.72
N GLU A 424 1.83 20.62 -8.52
CA GLU A 424 1.80 19.87 -7.27
C GLU A 424 0.44 19.20 -7.03
N ALA A 425 -0.67 19.92 -7.23
CA ALA A 425 -2.02 19.37 -7.13
C ALA A 425 -2.23 18.20 -8.08
N ALA A 426 -1.69 18.26 -9.31
CA ALA A 426 -1.79 17.15 -10.25
C ALA A 426 -1.22 15.84 -9.69
N GLY A 427 -0.14 15.91 -8.90
CA GLY A 427 0.45 14.75 -8.22
C GLY A 427 -0.49 14.08 -7.21
N HIS A 428 -1.35 14.88 -6.58
CA HIS A 428 -2.25 14.45 -5.52
C HIS A 428 -3.60 13.93 -6.01
N GLU A 429 -3.89 14.08 -7.30
CA GLU A 429 -5.10 13.58 -7.91
C GLU A 429 -4.97 12.14 -8.40
N HIS A 430 -6.02 11.36 -8.14
CA HIS A 430 -6.07 9.96 -8.57
C HIS A 430 -6.61 9.81 -10.00
N GLN A 431 -7.61 10.61 -10.36
CA GLN A 431 -8.29 10.52 -11.67
C GLN A 431 -7.42 11.16 -12.77
N PRO A 432 -7.10 10.43 -13.86
CA PRO A 432 -6.24 10.93 -14.94
C PRO A 432 -6.75 12.21 -15.60
N ASP A 433 -8.05 12.42 -15.65
CA ASP A 433 -8.61 13.62 -16.29
C ASP A 433 -8.36 14.88 -15.47
N MET A 434 -8.39 14.78 -14.14
CA MET A 434 -8.05 15.91 -13.26
C MET A 434 -6.56 16.22 -13.30
N GLN A 435 -5.72 15.17 -13.30
CA GLN A 435 -4.28 15.32 -13.50
C GLN A 435 -3.96 16.06 -14.80
N LYS A 436 -4.60 15.66 -15.92
CA LYS A 436 -4.42 16.32 -17.23
C LYS A 436 -4.91 17.76 -17.20
N SER A 437 -6.06 18.06 -16.60
CA SER A 437 -6.62 19.41 -16.51
C SER A 437 -5.66 20.35 -15.78
N LEU A 438 -5.13 19.93 -14.62
CA LEU A 438 -4.15 20.70 -13.84
C LEU A 438 -2.83 20.90 -14.60
N LEU A 439 -2.34 19.85 -15.28
CA LEU A 439 -1.13 19.96 -16.11
C LEU A 439 -1.34 20.84 -17.35
N ARG A 440 -2.55 20.90 -17.92
CA ARG A 440 -2.88 21.85 -18.99
C ARG A 440 -2.88 23.28 -18.48
N ALA A 441 -3.46 23.54 -17.30
CA ALA A 441 -3.40 24.85 -16.66
C ALA A 441 -1.95 25.30 -16.39
N ALA A 442 -1.12 24.42 -15.82
CA ALA A 442 0.31 24.69 -15.65
C ALA A 442 1.04 24.92 -17.00
N SER A 443 0.70 24.14 -18.03
CA SER A 443 1.27 24.31 -19.38
C SER A 443 0.78 25.57 -20.10
N PHE A 444 -0.38 26.09 -19.73
CA PHE A 444 -0.91 27.36 -20.22
C PHE A 444 -0.16 28.52 -19.55
N GLY A 445 -0.08 28.52 -18.20
CA GLY A 445 0.59 29.58 -17.45
C GLY A 445 2.08 29.73 -17.77
N LYS A 446 2.80 28.63 -17.99
CA LYS A 446 4.23 28.68 -18.33
C LYS A 446 4.54 29.46 -19.62
N CYS A 447 3.58 29.58 -20.55
CA CYS A 447 3.77 30.31 -21.81
C CYS A 447 3.96 31.82 -21.60
N PHE A 448 3.60 32.32 -20.42
CA PHE A 448 3.67 33.74 -20.06
C PHE A 448 4.76 34.03 -19.03
N LEU A 449 5.70 33.09 -18.83
CA LEU A 449 6.87 33.25 -17.97
C LEU A 449 8.14 33.30 -18.83
N ASP A 450 8.95 34.35 -18.66
CA ASP A 450 10.21 34.51 -19.41
C ASP A 450 11.22 33.40 -19.14
N ARG A 451 11.22 32.86 -17.91
CA ARG A 451 12.14 31.81 -17.45
C ARG A 451 11.45 30.85 -16.49
N PHE A 452 10.90 29.76 -17.02
CA PHE A 452 10.37 28.67 -16.21
C PHE A 452 11.28 27.43 -16.29
N PRO A 453 11.79 26.89 -15.17
CA PRO A 453 12.57 25.66 -15.18
C PRO A 453 11.64 24.47 -15.50
N PRO A 454 11.81 23.76 -16.64
CA PRO A 454 10.86 22.72 -17.06
C PRO A 454 10.92 21.45 -16.20
N ASP A 455 11.93 21.32 -15.34
CA ASP A 455 12.20 20.09 -14.59
C ASP A 455 11.03 19.63 -13.73
N SER A 456 10.38 20.52 -12.97
CA SER A 456 9.26 20.13 -12.08
C SER A 456 8.05 19.63 -12.88
N PHE A 457 7.71 20.33 -13.97
CA PHE A 457 6.61 19.96 -14.86
C PHE A 457 6.86 18.62 -15.56
N VAL A 458 8.06 18.45 -16.15
CA VAL A 458 8.43 17.22 -16.87
C VAL A 458 8.48 16.04 -15.92
N ARG A 459 9.10 16.20 -14.75
CA ARG A 459 9.17 15.15 -13.73
C ARG A 459 7.78 14.75 -13.24
N MET A 460 6.90 15.70 -12.98
CA MET A 460 5.52 15.39 -12.58
C MET A 460 4.78 14.60 -13.67
N CYS A 461 4.91 14.97 -14.95
CA CYS A 461 4.33 14.20 -16.05
C CYS A 461 4.88 12.76 -16.11
N GLN A 462 6.19 12.60 -15.88
CA GLN A 462 6.83 11.28 -15.86
C GLN A 462 6.33 10.43 -14.70
N ASP A 463 6.33 11.00 -13.49
CA ASP A 463 5.89 10.35 -12.26
C ASP A 463 4.42 9.93 -12.36
N LEU A 464 3.53 10.80 -12.84
CA LEU A 464 2.12 10.48 -13.03
C LEU A 464 1.89 9.38 -14.06
N ARG A 465 2.69 9.33 -15.13
CA ARG A 465 2.58 8.24 -16.11
C ARG A 465 2.95 6.90 -15.49
N VAL A 466 4.01 6.85 -14.69
CA VAL A 466 4.40 5.64 -13.95
C VAL A 466 3.35 5.26 -12.92
N LEU A 467 2.89 6.22 -12.11
CA LEU A 467 1.84 6.03 -11.11
C LEU A 467 0.56 5.48 -11.72
N ASN A 468 0.05 6.07 -12.80
CA ASN A 468 -1.16 5.59 -13.45
C ASN A 468 -0.98 4.18 -14.04
N ALA A 469 0.21 3.84 -14.53
CA ALA A 469 0.48 2.50 -15.05
C ALA A 469 0.48 1.43 -13.95
N VAL A 470 0.97 1.73 -12.74
CA VAL A 470 0.96 0.77 -11.62
C VAL A 470 -0.37 0.75 -10.86
N ARG A 471 -1.12 1.87 -10.91
CA ARG A 471 -2.50 1.96 -10.40
C ARG A 471 -3.51 1.23 -11.29
N ASP A 472 -3.16 0.93 -12.54
CA ASP A 472 -4.03 0.18 -13.45
C ASP A 472 -4.60 -1.07 -12.76
N TYR A 473 -5.87 -1.34 -12.99
CA TYR A 473 -6.63 -2.39 -12.31
C TYR A 473 -5.95 -3.76 -12.35
N HIS A 474 -5.34 -4.11 -13.50
CA HIS A 474 -4.68 -5.39 -13.69
C HIS A 474 -3.32 -5.48 -12.98
N ILE A 475 -2.74 -4.34 -12.61
CA ILE A 475 -1.50 -4.26 -11.84
C ILE A 475 -1.83 -4.17 -10.34
N GLY A 476 -2.81 -3.35 -9.97
CA GLY A 476 -3.41 -3.32 -8.64
C GLY A 476 -2.46 -2.83 -7.55
N ILE A 477 -1.69 -1.77 -7.80
CA ILE A 477 -0.82 -1.13 -6.80
C ILE A 477 -1.22 0.37 -6.68
N PRO A 478 -2.13 0.71 -5.75
CA PRO A 478 -2.72 2.05 -5.66
C PRO A 478 -1.81 3.03 -4.89
N LEU A 479 -0.59 3.24 -5.38
CA LEU A 479 0.37 4.16 -4.76
C LEU A 479 -0.10 5.62 -4.87
N THR A 480 0.03 6.38 -3.79
CA THR A 480 -0.07 7.84 -3.85
C THR A 480 1.24 8.45 -4.36
N TYR A 481 1.22 9.73 -4.73
CA TYR A 481 2.45 10.43 -5.14
C TYR A 481 3.47 10.54 -3.98
N SER A 482 3.00 10.82 -2.76
CA SER A 482 3.85 10.87 -1.57
C SER A 482 4.49 9.52 -1.26
N GLN A 483 3.71 8.43 -1.37
CA GLN A 483 4.20 7.06 -1.24
C GLN A 483 5.23 6.71 -2.32
N TYR A 484 4.97 7.05 -3.58
CA TYR A 484 5.91 6.82 -4.69
C TYR A 484 7.24 7.55 -4.48
N LYS A 485 7.22 8.79 -4.00
CA LYS A 485 8.43 9.53 -3.64
C LYS A 485 9.20 8.88 -2.49
N GLN A 486 8.50 8.40 -1.47
CA GLN A 486 9.12 7.76 -0.30
C GLN A 486 9.70 6.37 -0.63
N LEU A 487 8.99 5.57 -1.42
CA LEU A 487 9.37 4.21 -1.78
C LEU A 487 10.64 4.17 -2.65
N THR A 488 10.84 5.20 -3.48
CA THR A 488 11.83 5.27 -4.58
C THR A 488 11.48 4.37 -5.77
N ILE A 489 12.02 4.73 -6.95
CA ILE A 489 11.81 3.97 -8.18
C ILE A 489 12.40 2.56 -8.11
N GLN A 490 13.52 2.37 -7.43
CA GLN A 490 14.20 1.08 -7.35
C GLN A 490 13.36 0.03 -6.62
N VAL A 491 12.77 0.42 -5.49
CA VAL A 491 11.90 -0.47 -4.71
C VAL A 491 10.58 -0.73 -5.46
N LEU A 492 10.05 0.25 -6.20
CA LEU A 492 8.88 0.01 -7.07
C LEU A 492 9.18 -1.06 -8.12
N LEU A 493 10.33 -0.97 -8.80
CA LEU A 493 10.76 -1.96 -9.79
C LEU A 493 10.90 -3.34 -9.15
N ASP A 494 11.48 -3.42 -7.94
CA ASP A 494 11.60 -4.68 -7.20
C ASP A 494 10.23 -5.29 -6.90
N ARG A 495 9.25 -4.48 -6.46
CA ARG A 495 7.86 -4.92 -6.24
C ARG A 495 7.18 -5.41 -7.52
N LEU A 496 7.41 -4.77 -8.66
CA LEU A 496 6.91 -5.22 -9.96
C LEU A 496 7.56 -6.54 -10.38
N VAL A 497 8.86 -6.68 -10.16
CA VAL A 497 9.62 -7.91 -10.43
C VAL A 497 9.14 -9.08 -9.56
N LEU A 498 8.88 -8.86 -8.27
CA LEU A 498 8.31 -9.85 -7.36
C LEU A 498 6.93 -10.33 -7.82
N ARG A 499 6.11 -9.42 -8.38
CA ARG A 499 4.83 -9.73 -9.04
C ARG A 499 4.97 -10.38 -10.42
N ARG A 500 6.20 -10.57 -10.92
CA ARG A 500 6.52 -11.09 -12.26
C ARG A 500 6.02 -10.18 -13.40
N LEU A 501 5.84 -8.89 -13.13
CA LEU A 501 5.45 -7.85 -14.08
C LEU A 501 6.68 -7.30 -14.85
N TYR A 502 7.53 -8.20 -15.34
CA TYR A 502 8.77 -7.84 -16.03
C TYR A 502 8.58 -6.86 -17.21
N PRO A 503 7.57 -7.03 -18.09
CA PRO A 503 7.39 -6.12 -19.22
C PRO A 503 7.14 -4.68 -18.78
N LEU A 504 6.29 -4.47 -17.76
CA LEU A 504 6.00 -3.13 -17.24
C LEU A 504 7.23 -2.53 -16.56
N ALA A 505 7.96 -3.31 -15.76
CA ALA A 505 9.18 -2.85 -15.11
C ALA A 505 10.25 -2.39 -16.13
N ILE A 506 10.46 -3.16 -17.21
CA ILE A 506 11.38 -2.80 -18.30
C ILE A 506 10.92 -1.51 -18.99
N GLN A 507 9.63 -1.40 -19.32
CA GLN A 507 9.06 -0.20 -19.95
C GLN A 507 9.26 1.05 -19.08
N ILE A 508 9.09 0.93 -17.76
CA ILE A 508 9.34 2.03 -16.83
C ILE A 508 10.82 2.43 -16.83
N CYS A 509 11.75 1.45 -16.79
CA CYS A 509 13.19 1.72 -16.87
C CYS A 509 13.59 2.45 -18.16
N GLU A 510 13.11 1.99 -19.31
CA GLU A 510 13.34 2.61 -20.61
C GLU A 510 12.75 4.03 -20.68
N TYR A 511 11.52 4.19 -20.16
CA TYR A 511 10.83 5.48 -20.15
C TYR A 511 11.55 6.53 -19.29
N LEU A 512 12.02 6.13 -18.11
CA LEU A 512 12.77 6.98 -17.19
C LEU A 512 14.26 7.10 -17.56
N ARG A 513 14.72 6.33 -18.56
CA ARG A 513 16.12 6.28 -19.00
C ARG A 513 17.08 5.94 -17.86
N LEU A 514 16.72 4.95 -17.05
CA LEU A 514 17.59 4.48 -15.98
C LEU A 514 18.85 3.82 -16.56
N PRO A 515 20.02 3.93 -15.89
CA PRO A 515 21.22 3.24 -16.31
C PRO A 515 20.97 1.73 -16.45
N GLU A 516 21.44 1.11 -17.53
CA GLU A 516 21.10 -0.29 -17.88
C GLU A 516 21.35 -1.27 -16.73
N VAL A 517 22.51 -1.14 -16.07
CA VAL A 517 22.91 -1.98 -14.92
C VAL A 517 21.93 -1.88 -13.76
N GLN A 518 21.39 -0.69 -13.48
CA GLN A 518 20.45 -0.43 -12.38
C GLN A 518 18.97 -0.59 -12.81
N GLY A 519 18.71 -0.79 -14.10
CA GLY A 519 17.38 -0.89 -14.68
C GLY A 519 17.17 -2.24 -15.36
N VAL A 520 17.22 -2.23 -16.69
CA VAL A 520 16.80 -3.37 -17.53
C VAL A 520 17.64 -4.63 -17.27
N SER A 521 18.96 -4.52 -17.15
CA SER A 521 19.84 -5.69 -16.97
C SER A 521 19.55 -6.43 -15.67
N ARG A 522 19.33 -5.71 -14.57
CA ARG A 522 18.93 -6.29 -13.28
C ARG A 522 17.59 -7.02 -13.36
N ILE A 523 16.60 -6.43 -14.03
CA ILE A 523 15.27 -7.03 -14.22
C ILE A 523 15.37 -8.32 -15.05
N LEU A 524 16.16 -8.29 -16.12
CA LEU A 524 16.39 -9.46 -16.98
C LEU A 524 17.14 -10.58 -16.25
N ALA A 525 18.14 -10.24 -15.42
CA ALA A 525 18.83 -11.21 -14.58
C ALA A 525 17.85 -11.92 -13.61
N HIS A 526 16.97 -11.15 -12.95
CA HIS A 526 15.94 -11.73 -12.09
C HIS A 526 14.93 -12.59 -12.89
N TRP A 527 14.52 -12.14 -14.07
CA TRP A 527 13.65 -12.93 -14.95
C TRP A 527 14.29 -14.26 -15.33
N ALA A 528 15.57 -14.26 -15.69
CA ALA A 528 16.31 -15.48 -16.02
C ALA A 528 16.43 -16.41 -14.80
N CYS A 529 16.73 -15.87 -13.62
CA CYS A 529 16.74 -16.61 -12.37
C CYS A 529 15.37 -17.22 -12.01
N TYR A 530 14.28 -16.53 -12.36
CA TYR A 530 12.93 -17.09 -12.23
C TYR A 530 12.69 -18.20 -13.25
N LYS A 531 13.13 -18.03 -14.50
CA LYS A 531 12.99 -19.03 -15.56
C LYS A 531 13.67 -20.36 -15.24
N VAL A 532 14.88 -20.33 -14.67
CA VAL A 532 15.58 -21.57 -14.30
C VAL A 532 14.86 -22.36 -13.20
N GLN A 533 14.01 -21.71 -12.40
CA GLN A 533 13.24 -22.36 -11.33
C GLN A 533 11.99 -23.10 -11.83
N GLN A 534 11.59 -22.93 -13.09
CA GLN A 534 10.39 -23.55 -13.66
C GLN A 534 10.62 -25.04 -13.95
N LYS A 535 10.10 -25.91 -13.08
CA LYS A 535 10.29 -27.38 -13.17
C LYS A 535 9.43 -28.07 -14.23
N ASP A 536 8.40 -27.39 -14.70
CA ASP A 536 7.43 -27.84 -15.70
C ASP A 536 7.88 -27.65 -17.15
N VAL A 537 9.04 -27.00 -17.36
CA VAL A 537 9.59 -26.69 -18.69
C VAL A 537 10.95 -27.39 -18.86
N SER A 538 11.20 -27.94 -20.04
CA SER A 538 12.46 -28.65 -20.34
C SER A 538 13.70 -27.76 -20.20
N ASP A 539 14.83 -28.34 -19.81
CA ASP A 539 16.12 -27.63 -19.70
C ASP A 539 16.53 -27.00 -21.05
N GLU A 540 16.25 -27.69 -22.16
CA GLU A 540 16.44 -27.19 -23.53
C GLU A 540 15.68 -25.90 -23.80
N ASP A 541 14.37 -25.88 -23.52
CA ASP A 541 13.52 -24.75 -23.84
C ASP A 541 13.81 -23.55 -22.94
N VAL A 542 14.14 -23.80 -21.67
CA VAL A 542 14.56 -22.74 -20.74
C VAL A 542 15.87 -22.11 -21.19
N ALA A 543 16.89 -22.91 -21.51
CA ALA A 543 18.18 -22.40 -22.00
C ALA A 543 18.00 -21.58 -23.29
N ARG A 544 17.23 -22.10 -24.25
CA ARG A 544 16.95 -21.40 -25.52
C ARG A 544 16.25 -20.06 -25.29
N ALA A 545 15.25 -20.02 -24.42
CA ALA A 545 14.52 -18.79 -24.10
C ALA A 545 15.41 -17.75 -23.41
N ILE A 546 16.27 -18.18 -22.48
CA ILE A 546 17.23 -17.33 -21.78
C ILE A 546 18.22 -16.74 -22.78
N ASN A 547 18.86 -17.57 -23.61
CA ASN A 547 19.84 -17.11 -24.59
C ASN A 547 19.23 -16.18 -25.64
N GLN A 548 18.01 -16.47 -26.12
CA GLN A 548 17.32 -15.62 -27.09
C GLN A 548 16.97 -14.24 -26.52
N LYS A 549 16.65 -14.15 -25.22
CA LYS A 549 16.19 -12.92 -24.60
C LYS A 549 17.32 -12.08 -24.03
N LEU A 550 18.32 -12.72 -23.43
CA LEU A 550 19.49 -12.05 -22.86
C LEU A 550 20.53 -11.71 -23.94
N GLY A 551 20.81 -12.61 -24.89
CA GLY A 551 21.86 -12.39 -25.89
C GLY A 551 23.15 -11.85 -25.23
N ASP A 552 23.66 -10.74 -25.79
CA ASP A 552 24.83 -10.01 -25.28
C ASP A 552 24.45 -8.80 -24.39
N THR A 553 23.32 -8.86 -23.68
CA THR A 553 22.87 -7.74 -22.83
C THR A 553 23.94 -7.41 -21.78
N PRO A 554 24.46 -6.17 -21.77
CA PRO A 554 25.52 -5.77 -20.85
C PRO A 554 25.03 -5.80 -19.39
N GLY A 555 25.90 -6.24 -18.48
CA GLY A 555 25.64 -6.25 -17.04
C GLY A 555 24.84 -7.44 -16.51
N VAL A 556 24.50 -8.44 -17.34
CA VAL A 556 23.89 -9.69 -16.88
C VAL A 556 24.96 -10.76 -16.71
N SER A 557 25.10 -11.29 -15.49
CA SER A 557 26.01 -12.40 -15.18
C SER A 557 25.34 -13.75 -15.47
N TYR A 558 25.74 -14.42 -16.56
CA TYR A 558 25.34 -15.81 -16.82
C TYR A 558 25.85 -16.77 -15.73
N SER A 559 26.93 -16.41 -15.00
CA SER A 559 27.39 -17.08 -13.77
C SER A 559 26.27 -17.25 -12.77
N ASP A 560 25.59 -16.16 -12.47
CA ASP A 560 24.67 -16.13 -11.34
C ASP A 560 23.41 -16.90 -11.69
N ILE A 561 23.01 -16.85 -12.97
CA ILE A 561 21.89 -17.62 -13.52
C ILE A 561 22.22 -19.12 -13.50
N ALA A 562 23.42 -19.52 -13.93
CA ALA A 562 23.87 -20.90 -13.91
C ALA A 562 23.99 -21.45 -12.47
N ALA A 563 24.55 -20.66 -11.55
CA ALA A 563 24.62 -20.99 -10.13
C ALA A 563 23.21 -21.18 -9.55
N ARG A 564 22.24 -20.34 -9.92
CA ARG A 564 20.84 -20.51 -9.50
C ARG A 564 20.22 -21.78 -10.07
N ALA A 565 20.46 -22.11 -11.33
CA ALA A 565 19.98 -23.35 -11.95
C ALA A 565 20.56 -24.58 -11.24
N TYR A 566 21.86 -24.57 -10.94
CA TYR A 566 22.55 -25.62 -10.20
C TYR A 566 21.95 -25.79 -8.79
N GLY A 567 21.75 -24.68 -8.06
CA GLY A 567 21.10 -24.69 -6.75
C GLY A 567 19.65 -25.18 -6.76
N CYS A 568 18.99 -25.17 -7.91
CA CYS A 568 17.65 -25.77 -8.10
C CYS A 568 17.69 -27.26 -8.48
N GLY A 569 18.88 -27.87 -8.54
CA GLY A 569 19.09 -29.26 -8.96
C GLY A 569 19.03 -29.49 -10.47
N ARG A 570 19.09 -28.42 -11.29
CA ARG A 570 19.06 -28.51 -12.76
C ARG A 570 20.46 -28.38 -13.33
N THR A 571 21.27 -29.40 -13.12
CA THR A 571 22.69 -29.40 -13.50
C THR A 571 22.88 -29.27 -15.01
N GLU A 572 22.06 -29.93 -15.83
CA GLU A 572 22.15 -29.82 -17.29
C GLU A 572 21.83 -28.41 -17.78
N LEU A 573 20.75 -27.79 -17.28
CA LEU A 573 20.44 -26.39 -17.55
C LEU A 573 21.59 -25.45 -17.13
N ALA A 574 22.18 -25.67 -15.95
CA ALA A 574 23.29 -24.85 -15.47
C ALA A 574 24.47 -24.85 -16.45
N ILE A 575 24.84 -26.02 -16.98
CA ILE A 575 25.90 -26.16 -17.98
C ILE A 575 25.52 -25.43 -19.28
N LYS A 576 24.28 -25.60 -19.76
CA LYS A 576 23.81 -24.99 -21.01
C LYS A 576 23.72 -23.46 -20.95
N VAL A 577 23.42 -22.90 -19.79
CA VAL A 577 23.36 -21.44 -19.57
C VAL A 577 24.76 -20.86 -19.36
N TRP A 578 25.66 -21.59 -18.70
CA TRP A 578 27.04 -21.17 -18.48
C TRP A 578 27.87 -21.11 -19.76
N ALA A 579 27.72 -22.12 -20.61
CA ALA A 579 28.37 -22.21 -21.91
C ALA A 579 27.32 -22.21 -23.02
N PRO A 580 26.71 -21.04 -23.33
CA PRO A 580 25.74 -20.96 -24.41
C PRO A 580 26.42 -21.43 -25.70
N SER A 581 25.94 -22.54 -26.27
CA SER A 581 26.45 -23.03 -27.55
C SER A 581 26.32 -21.90 -28.59
N PRO A 582 27.34 -21.62 -29.42
CA PRO A 582 27.22 -20.61 -30.44
C PRO A 582 25.99 -20.93 -31.32
N PRO A 583 25.23 -19.93 -31.78
CA PRO A 583 24.05 -20.17 -32.58
C PRO A 583 24.47 -21.03 -33.79
N GLN A 584 23.88 -22.22 -33.93
CA GLN A 584 24.00 -23.00 -35.15
C GLN A 584 23.44 -22.12 -36.27
N MET A 585 24.33 -21.54 -37.08
CA MET A 585 23.97 -20.95 -38.36
C MET A 585 23.40 -22.08 -39.22
N LEU A 586 22.08 -22.09 -39.38
CA LEU A 586 21.37 -22.84 -40.42
C LEU A 586 21.03 -21.90 -41.57
#